data_AF-X1PF78-F1
#
_entry.id   AF-X1PF78-F1
#
_cell.length_a   1.000
_cell.length_b   1.000
_cell.length_c   1.000
_cell.angle_alpha   90.00
_cell.angle_beta   90.00
_cell.angle_gamma   90.00
#
_symmetry.space_group_name_H-M   'P 1'
#
loop_
_entity.id
_entity.type
_entity.pdbx_description
1 polymer ?
#
loop_
_entity_poly.entity_id
_entity_poly.type
_entity_poly.pdbx_seq_one_letter_code
_entity_poly.pdbx_strand_id
1 'polypeptide(L)'
;MTRGFSRVAQSRYQILKCTIDNEERAKIERTTGTYDSSGKKLPSGDKNISAWNGVLGTDFNQRRGSTGAATFKDTPPTGASRQGQPWKTFTGNFCRQLAEAIKTEKQIRVDESKDGTYRVVFDKGPIIKIAVIDPSQGYSCILNENYNKEKLAYRSTAKYKEVAKGIWFPVSGQTESYASDGSLSSKSTIETSQIIINDPAFNESFFDVDLPKGAQVRDHVRGKHYVVGSKSVYELVEPGTLAEEDVPGEVDPNSWQKAFYTVYR
;
A
#
# COMPACT_ATOMS: atom_id res chain seq x y z
N MET A 1 -14.69 18.12 -36.11
CA MET A 1 -14.89 18.27 -34.65
C MET A 1 -14.04 17.23 -33.94
N THR A 2 -12.86 17.64 -33.48
CA THR A 2 -11.88 16.80 -32.78
C THR A 2 -12.41 16.52 -31.38
N ARG A 3 -12.81 15.26 -31.09
CA ARG A 3 -13.22 14.85 -29.75
C ARG A 3 -12.01 14.99 -28.81
N GLY A 4 -12.19 15.84 -27.80
CA GLY A 4 -11.17 16.24 -26.85
C GLY A 4 -10.56 15.05 -26.12
N PHE A 5 -9.26 15.20 -25.86
CA PHE A 5 -8.46 14.35 -25.00
C PHE A 5 -9.21 13.94 -23.74
N SER A 6 -9.50 12.64 -23.61
CA SER A 6 -9.80 12.01 -22.33
C SER A 6 -8.70 12.40 -21.36
N ARG A 7 -9.03 13.23 -20.35
CA ARG A 7 -8.14 13.53 -19.23
C ARG A 7 -7.85 12.20 -18.53
N VAL A 8 -6.68 11.62 -18.79
CA VAL A 8 -6.16 10.50 -18.00
C VAL A 8 -6.18 10.96 -16.54
N ALA A 9 -6.93 10.25 -15.69
CA ALA A 9 -7.08 10.61 -14.29
C ALA A 9 -5.72 10.47 -13.59
N GLN A 10 -5.02 11.59 -13.39
CA GLN A 10 -3.78 11.61 -12.63
C GLN A 10 -4.13 11.50 -11.14
N SER A 11 -3.89 10.33 -10.57
CA SER A 11 -3.96 10.14 -9.12
C SER A 11 -2.58 10.34 -8.52
N ARG A 12 -2.45 11.26 -7.58
CA ARG A 12 -1.24 11.45 -6.78
C ARG A 12 -1.57 11.07 -5.34
N TYR A 13 -0.65 10.41 -4.67
CA TYR A 13 -0.75 10.16 -3.24
C TYR A 13 0.62 10.44 -2.62
N GLN A 14 0.62 10.85 -1.36
CA GLN A 14 1.84 11.08 -0.61
C GLN A 14 1.83 10.14 0.59
N ILE A 15 2.83 9.26 0.64
CA ILE A 15 3.19 8.57 1.87
C ILE A 15 3.96 9.59 2.70
N LEU A 16 3.45 9.88 3.89
CA LEU A 16 4.07 10.82 4.84
C LEU A 16 5.16 10.12 5.64
N LYS A 17 4.87 8.91 6.11
CA LYS A 17 5.80 8.10 6.89
C LYS A 17 5.59 6.64 6.55
N CYS A 18 6.70 5.93 6.36
CA CYS A 18 6.71 4.49 6.25
C CYS A 18 7.74 3.94 7.22
N THR A 19 7.30 3.03 8.08
CA THR A 19 8.16 2.27 8.97
C THR A 19 8.04 0.80 8.61
N ILE A 20 9.17 0.10 8.54
CA ILE A 20 9.23 -1.34 8.28
C ILE A 20 10.42 -1.96 9.00
N ASP A 21 10.30 -3.23 9.37
CA ASP A 21 11.41 -4.06 9.82
C ASP A 21 11.61 -5.34 9.00
N ASN A 22 12.55 -6.17 9.46
CA ASN A 22 12.91 -7.45 8.86
C ASN A 22 11.86 -8.55 9.04
N GLU A 23 10.88 -8.39 9.94
CA GLU A 23 9.76 -9.32 10.14
C GLU A 23 8.54 -8.95 9.27
N GLU A 24 8.72 -8.03 8.33
CA GLU A 24 7.68 -7.45 7.49
C GLU A 24 6.56 -6.75 8.28
N ARG A 25 6.79 -6.40 9.54
CA ARG A 25 5.92 -5.47 10.26
C ARG A 25 6.05 -4.12 9.57
N ALA A 26 4.93 -3.43 9.38
CA ALA A 26 4.90 -2.21 8.59
C ALA A 26 3.82 -1.25 9.08
N LYS A 27 4.14 0.05 9.13
CA LYS A 27 3.16 1.13 9.30
C LYS A 27 3.34 2.15 8.20
N ILE A 28 2.24 2.46 7.52
CA ILE A 28 2.21 3.41 6.41
C ILE A 28 1.19 4.48 6.74
N GLU A 29 1.69 5.69 6.96
CA GLU A 29 0.87 6.88 7.10
C GLU A 29 0.86 7.61 5.76
N ARG A 30 -0.32 7.78 5.18
CA ARG A 30 -0.51 8.48 3.92
C ARG A 30 -1.59 9.53 4.07
N THR A 31 -1.51 10.56 3.24
CA THR A 31 -2.66 11.41 3.02
C THR A 31 -3.15 11.22 1.60
N THR A 32 -4.43 10.91 1.48
CA THR A 32 -5.11 10.87 0.19
C THR A 32 -5.64 12.25 -0.10
N GLY A 33 -5.45 12.71 -1.32
CA GLY A 33 -6.05 13.97 -1.74
C GLY A 33 -6.09 14.10 -3.24
N THR A 34 -7.04 14.90 -3.69
CA THR A 34 -7.06 15.39 -5.06
C THR A 34 -5.95 16.43 -5.18
N TYR A 35 -5.18 16.37 -6.25
CA TYR A 35 -4.15 17.37 -6.54
C TYR A 35 -4.64 18.18 -7.74
N ASP A 36 -4.35 19.47 -7.75
CA ASP A 36 -4.61 20.28 -8.94
C ASP A 36 -3.60 19.94 -10.06
N SER A 37 -3.80 20.53 -11.24
CA SER A 37 -2.93 20.31 -12.40
C SER A 37 -1.47 20.77 -12.18
N SER A 38 -1.21 21.63 -11.20
CA SER A 38 0.15 22.04 -10.80
C SER A 38 0.82 21.02 -9.88
N GLY A 39 0.06 20.05 -9.36
CA GLY A 39 0.56 19.11 -8.38
C GLY A 39 0.48 19.59 -6.94
N LYS A 40 -0.21 20.69 -6.69
CA LYS A 40 -0.49 21.14 -5.33
C LYS A 40 -1.65 20.33 -4.80
N LYS A 41 -1.47 19.77 -3.60
CA LYS A 41 -2.51 19.03 -2.91
C LYS A 41 -3.67 19.99 -2.60
N LEU A 42 -4.87 19.67 -3.08
CA LEU A 42 -6.08 20.35 -2.64
C LEU A 42 -6.30 20.01 -1.16
N PRO A 43 -6.87 20.90 -0.34
CA PRO A 43 -7.03 20.66 1.08
C PRO A 43 -8.04 19.53 1.36
N SER A 44 -7.60 18.28 1.30
CA SER A 44 -8.28 17.13 1.92
C SER A 44 -7.49 16.76 3.18
N GLY A 45 -8.16 16.88 4.32
CA GLY A 45 -7.62 16.49 5.62
C GLY A 45 -7.68 14.99 5.87
N ASP A 46 -7.62 14.19 4.80
CA ASP A 46 -7.87 12.76 4.87
C ASP A 46 -6.57 12.03 5.22
N LYS A 47 -6.45 11.62 6.48
CA LYS A 47 -5.37 10.77 6.98
C LYS A 47 -5.77 9.31 6.81
N ASN A 48 -4.89 8.50 6.24
CA ASN A 48 -5.04 7.06 6.21
C ASN A 48 -3.79 6.43 6.83
N ILE A 49 -3.99 5.46 7.71
CA ILE A 49 -2.92 4.69 8.30
C ILE A 49 -3.22 3.22 8.06
N SER A 50 -2.28 2.49 7.49
CA SER A 50 -2.33 1.03 7.41
C SER A 50 -1.15 0.48 8.19
N ALA A 51 -1.39 -0.39 9.17
CA ALA A 51 -0.36 -0.95 10.03
C ALA A 51 -0.51 -2.47 10.20
N TRP A 52 0.62 -3.16 10.29
CA TRP A 52 0.75 -4.57 10.62
C TRP A 52 1.87 -4.71 11.65
N ASN A 53 1.55 -5.20 12.84
CA ASN A 53 2.53 -5.41 13.91
C ASN A 53 2.94 -6.88 14.09
N GLY A 54 2.58 -7.77 13.16
CA GLY A 54 2.83 -9.21 13.26
C GLY A 54 1.67 -10.02 13.81
N VAL A 55 0.70 -9.37 14.47
CA VAL A 55 -0.49 -10.01 15.07
C VAL A 55 -1.78 -9.33 14.64
N LEU A 56 -1.78 -8.00 14.61
CA LEU A 56 -2.95 -7.17 14.36
C LEU A 56 -2.70 -6.27 13.15
N GLY A 57 -3.59 -6.37 12.17
CA GLY A 57 -3.73 -5.45 11.06
C GLY A 57 -4.69 -4.33 11.43
N THR A 58 -4.26 -3.08 11.22
CA THR A 58 -5.09 -1.89 11.43
C THR A 58 -5.18 -1.07 10.16
N ASP A 59 -6.40 -0.80 9.70
CA ASP A 59 -6.68 0.23 8.70
C ASP A 59 -7.49 1.35 9.35
N PHE A 60 -6.88 2.53 9.50
CA PHE A 60 -7.50 3.73 10.04
C PHE A 60 -7.67 4.80 8.96
N ASN A 61 -8.86 5.37 8.87
CA ASN A 61 -9.17 6.51 8.00
C ASN A 61 -9.79 7.62 8.83
N GLN A 62 -9.25 8.83 8.67
CA GLN A 62 -9.80 10.04 9.29
C GLN A 62 -10.02 11.08 8.22
N ARG A 63 -11.27 11.55 8.10
CA ARG A 63 -11.62 12.70 7.25
C ARG A 63 -11.57 13.99 8.06
N ARG A 64 -11.41 15.12 7.38
CA ARG A 64 -11.49 16.45 8.01
C ARG A 64 -12.82 16.60 8.77
N GLY A 65 -12.75 16.99 10.05
CA GLY A 65 -13.93 17.17 10.91
C GLY A 65 -14.52 15.89 11.47
N SER A 66 -13.88 14.73 11.24
CA SER A 66 -14.25 13.44 11.81
C SER A 66 -13.15 12.93 12.74
N THR A 67 -13.55 12.18 13.76
CA THR A 67 -12.65 11.39 14.62
C THR A 67 -12.10 10.15 13.89
N GLY A 68 -12.69 9.78 12.75
CA GLY A 68 -12.24 8.67 11.92
C GLY A 68 -12.82 7.32 12.30
N ALA A 69 -12.45 6.31 11.52
CA ALA A 69 -12.85 4.93 11.70
C ALA A 69 -11.64 4.01 11.51
N ALA A 70 -11.57 2.96 12.32
CA ALA A 70 -10.57 1.91 12.26
C ALA A 70 -11.22 0.55 11.99
N THR A 71 -10.53 -0.28 11.22
CA THR A 71 -10.82 -1.70 11.07
C THR A 71 -9.63 -2.50 11.59
N PHE A 72 -9.88 -3.46 12.48
CA PHE A 72 -8.88 -4.42 12.92
C PHE A 72 -9.13 -5.79 12.32
N LYS A 73 -8.06 -6.46 11.90
CA LYS A 73 -8.05 -7.83 11.38
C LYS A 73 -6.82 -8.57 11.88
N ASP A 74 -6.86 -9.90 11.84
CA ASP A 74 -5.73 -10.81 12.12
C ASP A 74 -4.82 -11.00 10.90
N THR A 75 -5.03 -10.23 9.85
CA THR A 75 -4.30 -10.29 8.58
C THR A 75 -3.70 -8.93 8.23
N PRO A 76 -2.54 -8.88 7.56
CA PRO A 76 -1.93 -7.62 7.15
C PRO A 76 -2.86 -6.81 6.25
N PRO A 77 -3.07 -5.51 6.52
CA PRO A 77 -3.92 -4.70 5.68
C PRO A 77 -3.32 -4.57 4.27
N THR A 78 -4.21 -4.53 3.28
CA THR A 78 -3.83 -4.43 1.86
C THR A 78 -2.97 -3.19 1.59
N GLY A 79 -3.21 -2.11 2.34
CA GLY A 79 -2.44 -0.87 2.26
C GLY A 79 -0.98 -1.03 2.71
N ALA A 80 -0.72 -1.80 3.77
CA ALA A 80 0.63 -2.07 4.27
C ALA A 80 1.39 -3.07 3.38
N SER A 81 0.67 -4.01 2.74
CA SER A 81 1.27 -5.14 2.02
C SER A 81 1.40 -4.95 0.50
N ARG A 82 0.52 -4.16 -0.15
CA ARG A 82 0.40 -4.15 -1.63
C ARG A 82 0.76 -2.85 -2.34
N GLN A 83 1.05 -1.76 -1.63
CA GLN A 83 1.26 -0.48 -2.30
C GLN A 83 2.69 -0.26 -2.71
N GLY A 84 3.07 -0.61 -3.93
CA GLY A 84 4.14 0.04 -4.72
C GLY A 84 5.44 0.43 -4.01
N GLN A 85 5.77 -0.19 -2.88
CA GLN A 85 6.79 0.31 -1.97
C GLN A 85 8.14 0.24 -2.67
N PRO A 86 8.97 1.30 -2.63
CA PRO A 86 10.18 1.39 -3.44
C PRO A 86 11.05 0.13 -3.34
N TRP A 87 11.26 -0.39 -2.13
CA TRP A 87 12.10 -1.57 -1.90
C TRP A 87 11.51 -2.88 -2.47
N LYS A 88 10.18 -3.04 -2.48
CA LYS A 88 9.51 -4.19 -3.11
C LYS A 88 9.39 -4.03 -4.62
N THR A 89 9.07 -2.83 -5.09
CA THR A 89 8.70 -2.58 -6.49
C THR A 89 9.87 -2.79 -7.44
N PHE A 90 11.04 -2.23 -7.13
CA PHE A 90 12.16 -2.20 -8.07
C PHE A 90 13.02 -3.47 -7.97
N THR A 91 13.83 -3.60 -6.91
CA THR A 91 14.71 -4.77 -6.74
C THR A 91 13.96 -5.96 -6.12
N GLY A 92 13.17 -5.76 -5.06
CA GLY A 92 12.63 -6.86 -4.26
C GLY A 92 11.77 -7.87 -5.02
N ASN A 93 10.84 -7.40 -5.87
CA ASN A 93 9.97 -8.27 -6.65
C ASN A 93 10.74 -9.09 -7.67
N PHE A 94 11.74 -8.50 -8.32
CA PHE A 94 12.60 -9.22 -9.26
C PHE A 94 13.41 -10.29 -8.52
N CYS A 95 14.09 -9.94 -7.44
CA CYS A 95 14.89 -10.88 -6.65
C CYS A 95 14.05 -12.05 -6.12
N ARG A 96 12.84 -11.79 -5.62
CA ARG A 96 11.91 -12.84 -5.18
C ARG A 96 11.58 -13.81 -6.32
N GLN A 97 11.31 -13.30 -7.52
CA GLN A 97 10.98 -14.12 -8.68
C GLN A 97 12.19 -14.87 -9.23
N LEU A 98 13.38 -14.25 -9.21
CA LEU A 98 14.63 -14.91 -9.57
C LEU A 98 14.95 -16.05 -8.60
N ALA A 99 14.80 -15.84 -7.30
CA ALA A 99 14.99 -16.88 -6.29
C ALA A 99 14.04 -18.06 -6.50
N GLU A 100 12.77 -17.80 -6.84
CA GLU A 100 11.81 -18.84 -7.20
C GLU A 100 12.22 -19.59 -8.47
N ALA A 101 12.70 -18.89 -9.50
CA ALA A 101 13.20 -19.50 -10.74
C ALA A 101 14.42 -20.40 -10.48
N ILE A 102 15.37 -19.96 -9.65
CA ILE A 102 16.52 -20.76 -9.21
C ILE A 102 16.04 -22.02 -8.47
N LYS A 103 15.13 -21.86 -7.49
CA LYS A 103 14.60 -22.97 -6.68
C LYS A 103 13.86 -24.01 -7.53
N THR A 104 13.24 -23.58 -8.63
CA THR A 104 12.50 -24.45 -9.55
C THR A 104 13.32 -24.86 -10.76
N GLU A 105 14.65 -24.69 -10.69
CA GLU A 105 15.64 -25.12 -11.70
C GLU A 105 15.31 -24.61 -13.12
N LYS A 106 14.72 -23.41 -13.20
CA LYS A 106 14.48 -22.75 -14.49
C LYS A 106 15.80 -22.28 -15.08
N GLN A 107 15.88 -22.30 -16.41
CA GLN A 107 17.02 -21.75 -17.11
C GLN A 107 17.10 -20.24 -16.84
N ILE A 108 18.26 -19.81 -16.36
CA ILE A 108 18.59 -18.41 -16.13
C ILE A 108 19.81 -18.09 -16.97
N ARG A 109 19.69 -17.06 -17.81
CA ARG A 109 20.80 -16.53 -18.59
C ARG A 109 21.32 -15.26 -17.94
N VAL A 110 22.63 -15.17 -17.78
CA VAL A 110 23.32 -13.99 -17.25
C VAL A 110 24.39 -13.59 -18.25
N ASP A 111 24.30 -12.37 -18.76
CA ASP A 111 25.29 -11.78 -19.66
C ASP A 111 25.92 -10.55 -18.97
N GLU A 112 27.24 -10.46 -18.92
CA GLU A 112 27.95 -9.28 -18.41
C GLU A 112 28.09 -8.23 -19.51
N SER A 113 27.77 -6.98 -19.18
CA SER A 113 27.89 -5.81 -20.05
C SER A 113 29.25 -5.15 -19.89
N LYS A 114 29.67 -4.37 -20.90
CA LYS A 114 30.97 -3.66 -20.90
C LYS A 114 31.14 -2.67 -19.74
N ASP A 115 30.03 -2.18 -19.19
CA ASP A 115 30.00 -1.25 -18.07
C ASP A 115 30.02 -1.96 -16.70
N GLY A 116 30.15 -3.29 -16.67
CA GLY A 116 30.17 -4.09 -15.45
C GLY A 116 28.78 -4.43 -14.90
N THR A 117 27.70 -4.05 -15.59
CA THR A 117 26.34 -4.47 -15.21
C THR A 117 26.01 -5.86 -15.75
N TYR A 118 25.10 -6.57 -15.08
CA TYR A 118 24.63 -7.88 -15.52
C TYR A 118 23.22 -7.81 -16.08
N ARG A 119 23.03 -8.38 -17.27
CA ARG A 119 21.71 -8.64 -17.84
C ARG A 119 21.27 -10.05 -17.45
N VAL A 120 20.18 -10.14 -16.69
CA VAL A 120 19.62 -11.41 -16.22
C VAL A 120 18.30 -11.68 -16.94
N VAL A 121 18.13 -12.88 -17.49
CA VAL A 121 16.93 -13.31 -18.21
C VAL A 121 16.45 -14.67 -17.74
N PHE A 122 15.15 -14.81 -17.50
CA PHE A 122 14.53 -16.10 -17.19
C PHE A 122 13.03 -16.12 -17.51
N ASP A 123 12.48 -17.32 -17.64
CA ASP A 123 11.06 -17.54 -17.89
C ASP A 123 10.26 -17.68 -16.58
N LYS A 124 9.07 -17.08 -16.56
CA LYS A 124 8.05 -17.25 -15.52
C LYS A 124 6.69 -17.53 -16.18
N GLY A 125 6.47 -18.79 -16.52
CA GLY A 125 5.28 -19.22 -17.27
C GLY A 125 5.29 -18.59 -18.67
N PRO A 126 4.24 -17.85 -19.09
CA PRO A 126 4.21 -17.19 -20.39
C PRO A 126 5.01 -15.87 -20.45
N ILE A 127 5.63 -15.47 -19.33
CA ILE A 127 6.31 -14.18 -19.20
C ILE A 127 7.82 -14.39 -19.21
N ILE A 128 8.51 -13.68 -20.11
CA ILE A 128 9.97 -13.55 -20.07
C ILE A 128 10.32 -12.36 -19.18
N LYS A 129 11.21 -12.57 -18.22
CA LYS A 129 11.74 -11.56 -17.30
C LYS A 129 13.12 -11.14 -17.75
N ILE A 130 13.37 -9.84 -17.80
CA ILE A 130 14.68 -9.26 -18.10
C ILE A 130 14.99 -8.22 -17.05
N ALA A 131 16.19 -8.26 -16.46
CA ALA A 131 16.67 -7.20 -15.59
C ALA A 131 18.11 -6.80 -15.90
N VAL A 132 18.44 -5.56 -15.55
CA VAL A 132 19.81 -5.06 -15.50
C VAL A 132 20.17 -4.82 -14.05
N ILE A 133 21.22 -5.50 -13.59
CA ILE A 133 21.70 -5.50 -12.22
C ILE A 133 23.05 -4.77 -12.18
N ASP A 134 23.21 -3.82 -11.26
CA ASP A 134 24.44 -3.07 -11.05
C ASP A 134 25.15 -3.54 -9.76
N PRO A 135 26.24 -4.32 -9.86
CA PRO A 135 27.01 -4.78 -8.70
C PRO A 135 27.64 -3.64 -7.90
N SER A 136 28.03 -2.55 -8.56
CA SER A 136 28.64 -1.38 -7.89
C SER A 136 27.64 -0.68 -6.96
N GLN A 137 26.34 -0.92 -7.19
CA GLN A 137 25.25 -0.43 -6.37
C GLN A 137 24.64 -1.53 -5.50
N GLY A 138 25.45 -2.45 -4.97
CA GLY A 138 24.98 -3.52 -4.09
C GLY A 138 24.02 -4.48 -4.79
N TYR A 139 24.27 -4.77 -6.07
CA TYR A 139 23.41 -5.61 -6.92
C TYR A 139 21.99 -5.06 -7.10
N SER A 140 21.87 -3.73 -7.16
CA SER A 140 20.59 -3.06 -7.40
C SER A 140 20.05 -3.35 -8.80
N CYS A 141 18.73 -3.57 -8.91
CA CYS A 141 18.03 -3.72 -10.18
C CYS A 141 17.63 -2.35 -10.74
N ILE A 142 18.37 -1.86 -11.72
CA ILE A 142 18.18 -0.52 -12.32
C ILE A 142 17.13 -0.50 -13.42
N LEU A 143 16.91 -1.65 -14.08
CA LEU A 143 15.88 -1.90 -15.08
C LEU A 143 15.29 -3.29 -14.86
N ASN A 144 13.98 -3.40 -14.93
CA ASN A 144 13.28 -4.68 -14.99
C ASN A 144 12.13 -4.59 -16.00
N GLU A 145 12.01 -5.61 -16.84
CA GLU A 145 11.04 -5.70 -17.92
C GLU A 145 10.38 -7.07 -17.92
N ASN A 146 9.08 -7.08 -18.23
CA ASN A 146 8.32 -8.29 -18.42
C ASN A 146 7.77 -8.30 -19.84
N TYR A 147 8.03 -9.37 -20.59
CA TYR A 147 7.50 -9.58 -21.92
C TYR A 147 6.49 -10.73 -21.91
N ASN A 148 5.34 -10.53 -22.54
CA ASN A 148 4.32 -11.56 -22.73
C ASN A 148 4.09 -11.72 -24.24
N LYS A 149 4.36 -12.90 -24.79
CA LYS A 149 4.32 -13.16 -26.25
C LYS A 149 5.07 -12.09 -27.04
N GLU A 150 6.34 -11.85 -26.66
CA GLU A 150 7.25 -10.86 -27.27
C GLU A 150 6.83 -9.38 -27.14
N LYS A 151 5.70 -9.09 -26.49
CA LYS A 151 5.25 -7.73 -26.23
C LYS A 151 5.62 -7.29 -24.83
N LEU A 152 6.17 -6.08 -24.71
CA LEU A 152 6.44 -5.46 -23.41
C LEU A 152 5.11 -5.29 -22.66
N ALA A 153 5.01 -5.91 -21.49
CA ALA A 153 3.83 -5.84 -20.62
C ALA A 153 4.08 -4.95 -19.39
N TYR A 154 5.33 -4.86 -18.94
CA TYR A 154 5.72 -4.06 -17.79
C TYR A 154 7.16 -3.62 -17.90
N ARG A 155 7.46 -2.40 -17.47
CA ARG A 155 8.81 -1.86 -17.31
C ARG A 155 8.92 -1.12 -15.99
N SER A 156 10.03 -1.30 -15.29
CA SER A 156 10.41 -0.47 -14.16
C SER A 156 11.85 -0.01 -14.28
N THR A 157 12.09 1.26 -13.99
CA THR A 157 13.44 1.85 -13.89
C THR A 157 13.61 2.51 -12.53
N ALA A 158 14.81 2.45 -11.96
CA ALA A 158 15.10 3.03 -10.66
C ALA A 158 16.50 3.62 -10.58
N LYS A 159 16.63 4.66 -9.77
CA LYS A 159 17.92 5.19 -9.31
C LYS A 159 18.10 4.87 -7.85
N TYR A 160 19.30 4.45 -7.49
CA TYR A 160 19.65 4.08 -6.13
C TYR A 160 20.63 5.09 -5.53
N LYS A 161 20.63 5.15 -4.21
CA LYS A 161 21.62 5.88 -3.42
C LYS A 161 22.10 4.97 -2.30
N GLU A 162 23.39 5.01 -2.01
CA GLU A 162 23.92 4.45 -0.77
C GLU A 162 23.42 5.29 0.42
N VAL A 163 22.51 4.73 1.21
CA VAL A 163 21.85 5.40 2.34
C VAL A 163 22.48 5.06 3.68
N ALA A 164 23.22 3.96 3.73
CA ALA A 164 24.12 3.56 4.80
C ALA A 164 25.24 2.72 4.18
N LYS A 165 26.35 2.52 4.88
CA LYS A 165 27.52 1.78 4.36
C LYS A 165 27.12 0.40 3.80
N GLY A 166 27.30 0.22 2.49
CA GLY A 166 26.96 -1.01 1.75
C GLY A 166 25.46 -1.22 1.49
N ILE A 167 24.60 -0.27 1.86
CA ILE A 167 23.14 -0.37 1.74
C ILE A 167 22.65 0.63 0.70
N TRP A 168 22.25 0.09 -0.44
CA TRP A 168 21.69 0.83 -1.56
C TRP A 168 20.17 0.77 -1.53
N PHE A 169 19.53 1.93 -1.67
CA PHE A 169 18.08 2.05 -1.62
C PHE A 169 17.54 2.85 -2.80
N PRO A 170 16.42 2.43 -3.42
CA PRO A 170 15.82 3.17 -4.53
C PRO A 170 15.25 4.51 -4.06
N VAL A 171 15.79 5.61 -4.57
CA VAL A 171 15.38 6.98 -4.20
C VAL A 171 14.41 7.59 -5.19
N SER A 172 14.43 7.12 -6.44
CA SER A 172 13.50 7.55 -7.47
C SER A 172 13.29 6.43 -8.47
N GLY A 173 12.12 6.37 -9.10
CA GLY A 173 11.90 5.42 -10.17
C GLY A 173 10.53 5.53 -10.81
N GLN A 174 10.35 4.72 -11.83
CA GLN A 174 9.14 4.72 -12.64
C GLN A 174 8.72 3.30 -12.92
N THR A 175 7.42 3.04 -12.89
CA THR A 175 6.82 1.79 -13.36
C THR A 175 5.80 2.08 -14.45
N GLU A 176 5.81 1.28 -15.50
CA GLU A 176 4.92 1.38 -16.65
C GLU A 176 4.30 0.01 -16.90
N SER A 177 2.99 -0.03 -17.12
CA SER A 177 2.29 -1.22 -17.58
C SER A 177 1.65 -0.96 -18.93
N TYR A 178 1.69 -1.95 -19.80
CA TYR A 178 1.27 -1.84 -21.19
C TYR A 178 0.14 -2.82 -21.49
N ALA A 179 -0.80 -2.40 -22.34
CA ALA A 179 -1.84 -3.27 -22.86
C ALA A 179 -1.29 -4.19 -23.96
N SER A 180 -2.10 -5.16 -24.39
CA SER A 180 -1.71 -6.17 -25.40
C SER A 180 -1.46 -5.58 -26.80
N ASP A 181 -1.94 -4.38 -27.08
CA ASP A 181 -1.64 -3.61 -28.29
C ASP A 181 -0.35 -2.79 -28.18
N GLY A 182 0.32 -2.82 -27.02
CA GLY A 182 1.54 -2.06 -26.73
C GLY A 182 1.27 -0.63 -26.23
N SER A 183 0.01 -0.20 -26.12
CA SER A 183 -0.32 1.11 -25.57
C SER A 183 -0.03 1.17 -24.07
N LEU A 184 0.44 2.34 -23.59
CA LEU A 184 0.70 2.57 -22.18
C LEU A 184 -0.64 2.60 -21.41
N SER A 185 -0.86 1.61 -20.56
CA SER A 185 -2.07 1.49 -19.75
C SER A 185 -1.95 2.26 -18.43
N SER A 186 -0.80 2.18 -17.77
CA SER A 186 -0.56 2.93 -16.52
C SER A 186 0.90 3.29 -16.36
N LYS A 187 1.13 4.41 -15.67
CA LYS A 187 2.46 4.90 -15.32
C LYS A 187 2.44 5.44 -13.89
N SER A 188 3.42 5.04 -13.10
CA SER A 188 3.65 5.54 -11.75
C SER A 188 5.07 6.05 -11.64
N THR A 189 5.24 7.21 -11.02
CA THR A 189 6.55 7.76 -10.63
C THR A 189 6.60 7.77 -9.12
N ILE A 190 7.72 7.30 -8.58
CA ILE A 190 7.95 7.14 -7.15
C ILE A 190 9.20 7.92 -6.80
N GLU A 191 9.10 8.78 -5.79
CA GLU A 191 10.21 9.54 -5.22
C GLU A 191 10.26 9.24 -3.72
N THR A 192 11.44 8.95 -3.20
CA THR A 192 11.67 8.58 -1.79
C THR A 192 12.73 9.50 -1.20
N SER A 193 12.48 9.98 0.01
CA SER A 193 13.39 10.88 0.73
C SER A 193 13.38 10.55 2.22
N GLN A 194 14.32 11.14 2.97
CA GLN A 194 14.45 10.98 4.42
C GLN A 194 14.57 9.50 4.87
N ILE A 195 15.34 8.72 4.12
CA ILE A 195 15.54 7.30 4.39
C ILE A 195 16.48 7.16 5.59
N ILE A 196 16.03 6.44 6.63
CA ILE A 196 16.81 6.11 7.82
C ILE A 196 16.89 4.59 7.90
N ILE A 197 18.11 4.06 7.94
CA ILE A 197 18.37 2.63 8.08
C ILE A 197 18.91 2.38 9.49
N ASN A 198 18.44 1.32 10.14
CA ASN A 198 18.80 0.96 11.52
C ASN A 198 18.61 2.15 12.48
N ASP A 199 17.43 2.77 12.43
CA ASP A 199 17.09 3.89 13.31
C ASP A 199 17.23 3.47 14.79
N PRO A 200 18.14 4.08 15.58
CA PRO A 200 18.33 3.71 16.97
C PRO A 200 17.12 4.02 17.85
N ALA A 201 16.21 4.90 17.40
CA ALA A 201 14.94 5.17 18.09
C ALA A 201 13.86 4.13 17.76
N PHE A 202 14.11 3.22 16.82
CA PHE A 202 13.16 2.19 16.40
C PHE A 202 12.77 1.29 17.57
N ASN A 203 11.47 1.12 17.78
CA ASN A 203 10.92 0.21 18.77
C ASN A 203 9.54 -0.30 18.31
N GLU A 204 9.01 -1.31 19.00
CA GLU A 204 7.78 -2.02 18.59
C GLU A 204 6.55 -1.11 18.50
N SER A 205 6.49 -0.04 19.30
CA SER A 205 5.35 0.88 19.30
C SER A 205 5.25 1.70 18.01
N PHE A 206 6.27 1.65 17.13
CA PHE A 206 6.19 2.27 15.81
C PHE A 206 5.09 1.67 14.94
N PHE A 207 4.65 0.44 15.21
CA PHE A 207 3.59 -0.22 14.45
C PHE A 207 2.20 0.01 15.05
N ASP A 208 2.11 0.58 16.24
CA ASP A 208 0.84 0.87 16.89
C ASP A 208 0.14 2.05 16.22
N VAL A 209 -1.19 2.03 16.23
CA VAL A 209 -2.03 3.09 15.68
C VAL A 209 -2.79 3.75 16.82
N ASP A 210 -2.37 4.96 17.17
CA ASP A 210 -3.09 5.79 18.13
C ASP A 210 -4.43 6.24 17.53
N LEU A 211 -5.52 5.66 18.06
CA LEU A 211 -6.87 6.04 17.66
C LEU A 211 -7.38 7.18 18.55
N PRO A 212 -7.84 8.31 17.98
CA PRO A 212 -8.36 9.41 18.77
C PRO A 212 -9.68 9.01 19.47
N LYS A 213 -9.96 9.64 20.62
CA LYS A 213 -11.26 9.51 21.29
C LYS A 213 -12.39 9.83 20.31
N GLY A 214 -13.42 9.00 20.30
CA GLY A 214 -14.55 9.09 19.39
C GLY A 214 -14.35 8.39 18.04
N ALA A 215 -13.17 7.80 17.76
CA ALA A 215 -13.01 6.97 16.57
C ALA A 215 -13.89 5.71 16.66
N GLN A 216 -14.53 5.34 15.56
CA GLN A 216 -15.31 4.10 15.46
C GLN A 216 -14.38 2.93 15.13
N VAL A 217 -14.52 1.79 15.80
CA VAL A 217 -13.62 0.65 15.63
C VAL A 217 -14.40 -0.62 15.33
N ARG A 218 -14.18 -1.20 14.15
CA ARG A 218 -14.65 -2.54 13.79
C ARG A 218 -13.53 -3.54 14.03
N ASP A 219 -13.60 -4.27 15.12
CA ASP A 219 -12.63 -5.28 15.54
C ASP A 219 -13.09 -6.68 15.12
N HIS A 220 -12.67 -7.10 13.92
CA HIS A 220 -13.01 -8.43 13.41
C HIS A 220 -12.27 -9.55 14.16
N VAL A 221 -11.17 -9.26 14.86
CA VAL A 221 -10.43 -10.26 15.64
C VAL A 221 -11.24 -10.68 16.86
N ARG A 222 -11.93 -9.72 17.48
CA ARG A 222 -12.74 -9.96 18.68
C ARG A 222 -14.24 -10.02 18.42
N GLY A 223 -14.67 -9.85 17.17
CA GLY A 223 -16.09 -9.79 16.81
C GLY A 223 -16.83 -8.57 17.37
N LYS A 224 -16.15 -7.44 17.58
CA LYS A 224 -16.71 -6.26 18.29
C LYS A 224 -16.72 -4.98 17.48
N HIS A 225 -17.71 -4.13 17.74
CA HIS A 225 -17.79 -2.75 17.27
C HIS A 225 -17.87 -1.82 18.48
N TYR A 226 -17.00 -0.81 18.56
CA TYR A 226 -16.99 0.14 19.68
C TYR A 226 -16.51 1.53 19.26
N VAL A 227 -16.69 2.50 20.16
CA VAL A 227 -16.18 3.87 19.99
C VAL A 227 -15.09 4.13 21.02
N VAL A 228 -13.92 4.59 20.58
CA VAL A 228 -12.76 4.84 21.46
C VAL A 228 -13.14 5.85 22.55
N GLY A 229 -12.95 5.46 23.82
CA GLY A 229 -13.29 6.28 24.99
C GLY A 229 -14.78 6.32 25.34
N SER A 230 -15.61 5.49 24.70
CA SER A 230 -16.98 5.19 25.14
C SER A 230 -17.02 3.89 25.95
N LYS A 231 -18.02 3.72 26.81
CA LYS A 231 -18.32 2.45 27.47
C LYS A 231 -19.10 1.47 26.59
N SER A 232 -19.66 1.96 25.47
CA SER A 232 -20.51 1.16 24.59
C SER A 232 -19.68 0.23 23.71
N VAL A 233 -19.97 -1.07 23.78
CA VAL A 233 -19.41 -2.13 22.96
C VAL A 233 -20.57 -2.95 22.41
N TYR A 234 -20.56 -3.20 21.11
CA TYR A 234 -21.57 -3.95 20.37
C TYR A 234 -20.92 -5.16 19.71
N GLU A 235 -21.66 -6.25 19.56
CA GLU A 235 -21.23 -7.37 18.73
C GLU A 235 -21.25 -6.99 17.25
N LEU A 236 -20.27 -7.44 16.47
CA LEU A 236 -20.27 -7.30 15.02
C LEU A 236 -21.29 -8.28 14.43
N VAL A 237 -22.43 -7.76 13.98
CA VAL A 237 -23.37 -8.54 13.16
C VAL A 237 -22.85 -8.53 11.72
N GLU A 238 -22.55 -9.69 11.15
CA GLU A 238 -22.14 -9.77 9.75
C GLU A 238 -23.32 -9.37 8.83
N PRO A 239 -23.07 -8.63 7.74
CA PRO A 239 -24.11 -8.34 6.75
C PRO A 239 -24.51 -9.66 6.06
N GLY A 240 -25.57 -10.30 6.54
CA GLY A 240 -26.09 -11.56 6.00
C GLY A 240 -26.65 -12.55 7.04
N THR A 241 -26.45 -12.31 8.34
CA THR A 241 -26.95 -13.16 9.42
C THR A 241 -28.13 -12.58 10.20
N LEU A 242 -28.72 -11.49 9.73
CA LEU A 242 -30.08 -11.17 10.12
C LEU A 242 -30.99 -12.17 9.39
N ALA A 243 -31.23 -13.31 10.03
CA ALA A 243 -32.42 -14.08 9.73
C ALA A 243 -33.60 -13.12 9.75
N GLU A 244 -34.49 -13.28 8.78
CA GLU A 244 -35.71 -12.52 8.54
C GLU A 244 -36.76 -12.70 9.66
N GLU A 245 -36.33 -12.96 10.90
CA GLU A 245 -37.19 -13.21 12.05
C GLU A 245 -37.19 -11.98 12.96
N ASP A 246 -38.41 -11.47 13.14
CA ASP A 246 -38.83 -10.34 13.96
C ASP A 246 -38.42 -8.94 13.45
N VAL A 247 -39.23 -8.43 12.50
CA VAL A 247 -39.54 -6.99 12.44
C VAL A 247 -40.57 -6.72 13.53
N PRO A 248 -40.22 -6.12 14.69
CA PRO A 248 -41.23 -5.61 15.61
C PRO A 248 -41.92 -4.44 14.90
N GLY A 249 -43.25 -4.42 14.97
CA GLY A 249 -44.09 -3.47 14.24
C GLY A 249 -43.59 -2.03 14.24
N GLU A 250 -43.83 -1.36 13.10
CA GLU A 250 -43.71 0.08 12.83
C GLU A 250 -43.10 0.90 14.00
N VAL A 251 -41.76 0.98 14.04
CA VAL A 251 -41.05 1.80 15.03
C VAL A 251 -41.33 3.27 14.70
N ASP A 252 -42.08 3.95 15.56
CA ASP A 252 -42.30 5.40 15.48
C ASP A 252 -40.92 6.10 15.41
N PRO A 253 -40.58 6.77 14.29
CA PRO A 253 -39.29 7.41 14.10
C PRO A 253 -39.05 8.57 15.09
N ASN A 254 -40.06 8.98 15.87
CA ASN A 254 -39.93 9.98 16.93
C ASN A 254 -39.73 9.38 18.33
N SER A 255 -39.83 8.06 18.49
CA SER A 255 -39.71 7.39 19.80
C SER A 255 -38.32 7.59 20.44
N TRP A 256 -37.24 7.53 19.65
CA TRP A 256 -35.89 7.75 20.14
C TRP A 256 -35.64 9.21 20.54
N GLN A 257 -36.26 10.17 19.84
CA GLN A 257 -36.17 11.59 20.18
C GLN A 257 -36.84 11.86 21.52
N LYS A 258 -38.02 11.27 21.75
CA LYS A 258 -38.75 11.41 23.01
C LYS A 258 -37.98 10.82 24.19
N ALA A 259 -37.36 9.64 24.01
CA ALA A 259 -36.49 9.03 25.01
C ALA A 259 -35.24 9.88 25.28
N PHE A 260 -34.61 10.43 24.23
CA PHE A 260 -33.43 11.30 24.35
C PHE A 260 -33.74 12.58 25.15
N TYR A 261 -34.82 13.30 24.81
CA TYR A 261 -35.15 14.56 25.50
C TYR A 261 -35.69 14.38 26.92
N THR A 262 -36.15 13.19 27.29
CA THR A 262 -36.62 12.91 28.66
C THR A 262 -35.46 12.73 29.64
N VAL A 263 -34.29 12.28 29.17
CA VAL A 263 -33.08 12.12 29.99
C VAL A 263 -32.35 13.45 30.24
N TYR A 264 -32.59 14.46 29.40
CA TYR A 264 -31.93 15.77 29.47
C TYR A 264 -32.87 16.92 29.88
N ARG A 265 -34.00 16.61 30.53
CA ARG A 265 -34.79 17.54 31.34
C ARG A 265 -34.52 17.30 32.82
#